data_AF-A0A9D0M5L1-F1
#
_entry.id   AF-A0A9D0M5L1-F1
#
_cell.length_a   1.000
_cell.length_b   1.000
_cell.length_c   1.000
_cell.angle_alpha   90.00
_cell.angle_beta   90.00
_cell.angle_gamma   90.00
#
_symmetry.space_group_name_H-M   'P 1'
#
loop_
_entity.id
_entity.type
_entity.pdbx_description
1 polymer ?
#
loop_
_entity_poly.entity_id
_entity_poly.type
_entity_poly.pdbx_seq_one_letter_code
_entity_poly.pdbx_strand_id
1 'polypeptide(L)'
;MALLVHRMKYGGDRALLRVFSRELAGFYREAFRDRCHHAVVPVPLAPARQRRRGFNQAEELASLLPVENGAGLLARVRNTKSQSSLG
;
A
#
# COMPACT_ATOMS: atom_id res chain seq x y z
N MET A 1 -8.17 -12.89 -9.54
CA MET A 1 -7.29 -11.94 -8.81
C MET A 1 -7.84 -10.51 -8.76
N ALA A 2 -8.36 -9.96 -9.86
CA ALA A 2 -8.94 -8.60 -9.90
C ALA A 2 -10.04 -8.32 -8.85
N LEU A 3 -10.93 -9.29 -8.59
CA LEU A 3 -11.99 -9.15 -7.58
C LEU A 3 -11.42 -8.99 -6.16
N LEU A 4 -10.38 -9.74 -5.80
CA LEU A 4 -9.73 -9.66 -4.49
C LEU A 4 -9.03 -8.31 -4.31
N VAL A 5 -8.34 -7.83 -5.35
CA VAL A 5 -7.74 -6.49 -5.36
C VAL A 5 -8.81 -5.40 -5.25
N HIS A 6 -9.96 -5.56 -5.91
CA HIS A 6 -11.07 -4.62 -5.79
C HIS A 6 -11.64 -4.59 -4.36
N ARG A 7 -11.90 -5.77 -3.76
CA ARG A 7 -12.38 -5.88 -2.36
C ARG A 7 -11.37 -5.29 -1.37
N MET A 8 -10.08 -5.52 -1.57
CA MET A 8 -9.01 -4.90 -0.78
C MET A 8 -8.99 -3.37 -0.95
N LYS A 9 -9.14 -2.85 -2.17
CA LYS A 9 -9.07 -1.40 -2.48
C LYS A 9 -10.31 -0.62 -2.03
N TYR A 10 -11.50 -1.23 -2.03
CA TYR A 10 -12.77 -0.52 -1.84
C TYR A 10 -13.68 -1.10 -0.76
N GLY A 11 -13.50 -2.36 -0.37
CA GLY A 11 -14.37 -3.08 0.57
C GLY A 11 -13.92 -3.03 2.04
N GLY A 12 -12.83 -2.35 2.37
CA GLY A 12 -12.36 -2.23 3.77
C GLY A 12 -11.84 -3.55 4.37
N ASP A 13 -11.59 -4.56 3.54
CA ASP A 13 -11.24 -5.90 3.99
C ASP A 13 -9.79 -5.97 4.49
N ARG A 14 -9.61 -5.72 5.79
CA ARG A 14 -8.31 -5.78 6.47
C ARG A 14 -7.73 -7.19 6.53
N ALA A 15 -8.57 -8.24 6.43
CA ALA A 15 -8.07 -9.61 6.38
C ALA A 15 -7.35 -9.86 5.05
N LEU A 16 -7.94 -9.43 3.94
CA LEU A 16 -7.27 -9.47 2.63
C LEU A 16 -5.99 -8.63 2.60
N LEU A 17 -5.99 -7.44 3.21
CA LEU A 17 -4.76 -6.63 3.33
C LEU A 17 -3.64 -7.39 4.03
N ARG A 18 -3.92 -8.06 5.15
CA ARG A 18 -2.91 -8.85 5.87
C ARG A 18 -2.37 -10.00 5.02
N VAL A 19 -3.23 -10.69 4.26
CA VAL A 19 -2.80 -11.76 3.35
C VAL A 19 -1.85 -11.18 2.29
N PHE A 20 -2.25 -10.12 1.59
CA PHE A 20 -1.40 -9.49 0.58
C PHE A 20 -0.10 -8.91 1.15
N SER A 21 -0.13 -8.39 2.38
CA SER A 21 1.06 -7.84 3.04
C SER A 21 2.09 -8.93 3.35
N ARG A 22 1.63 -10.14 3.75
CA ARG A 22 2.52 -11.29 3.98
C ARG A 22 3.17 -11.77 2.68
N GLU A 23 2.38 -11.90 1.62
CA GLU A 23 2.90 -12.27 0.29
C GLU A 23 3.92 -11.23 -0.21
N LEU A 24 3.60 -9.94 -0.04
CA LEU A 24 4.50 -8.85 -0.40
C LEU A 24 5.81 -8.89 0.41
N ALA A 25 5.77 -9.23 1.70
CA ALA A 25 6.96 -9.38 2.51
C ALA A 25 7.84 -10.56 2.06
N GLY A 26 7.23 -11.67 1.65
CA GLY A 26 7.95 -12.80 1.04
C GLY A 26 8.65 -12.39 -0.24
N PHE A 27 7.91 -11.77 -1.17
CA PHE A 27 8.46 -11.23 -2.41
C PHE A 27 9.58 -10.22 -2.15
N TYR A 28 9.39 -9.32 -1.17
CA TYR A 28 10.39 -8.32 -0.83
C TYR A 28 11.71 -8.97 -0.42
N ARG A 29 11.68 -9.96 0.48
CA ARG A 29 12.89 -10.66 0.94
C ARG A 29 13.64 -11.37 -0.19
N GLU A 30 12.91 -11.85 -1.18
CA GLU A 30 13.49 -12.52 -2.34
C GLU A 30 14.05 -11.52 -3.35
N ALA A 31 13.22 -10.59 -3.82
CA ALA A 31 13.58 -9.61 -4.86
C ALA A 31 14.68 -8.63 -4.43
N PHE A 32 14.79 -8.38 -3.12
CA PHE A 32 15.68 -7.39 -2.55
C PHE A 32 16.73 -7.98 -1.61
N ARG A 33 16.96 -9.30 -1.65
CA ARG A 33 17.87 -10.02 -0.74
C ARG A 33 19.26 -9.40 -0.62
N ASP A 34 19.83 -8.97 -1.74
CA ASP A 34 21.22 -8.48 -1.82
C ASP A 34 21.33 -6.95 -1.74
N ARG A 35 20.28 -6.28 -1.25
CA ARG A 35 20.19 -4.83 -1.17
C ARG A 35 19.76 -4.38 0.22
N CYS A 36 20.52 -3.47 0.79
CA CYS A 36 20.12 -2.79 2.02
C CYS A 36 19.21 -1.60 1.68
N HIS A 37 18.01 -1.57 2.27
CA HIS A 37 17.06 -0.48 2.15
C HIS A 37 16.86 0.14 3.52
N HIS A 38 16.87 1.46 3.59
CA HIS A 38 16.65 2.17 4.86
C HIS A 38 15.17 2.25 5.23
N ALA A 39 14.30 2.41 4.23
CA ALA A 39 12.86 2.55 4.43
C ALA A 39 12.06 2.17 3.17
N VAL A 40 10.80 1.82 3.36
CA VAL A 40 9.77 1.83 2.31
C VAL A 40 8.81 2.99 2.60
N VAL A 41 8.54 3.80 1.57
CA VAL A 41 7.73 5.01 1.71
C VAL A 41 6.39 4.82 0.99
N PRO A 42 5.28 4.57 1.71
CA PRO A 42 3.98 4.36 1.10
C PRO A 42 3.46 5.65 0.48
N VAL A 43 2.91 5.56 -0.74
CA VAL A 43 2.35 6.73 -1.43
C VAL A 43 1.07 7.20 -0.72
N PRO A 44 0.94 8.48 -0.34
CA PRO A 44 -0.21 8.99 0.40
C PRO A 44 -1.49 9.04 -0.46
N LEU A 45 -2.64 8.79 0.17
CA LEU A 45 -3.94 9.07 -0.43
C LEU A 45 -4.27 10.58 -0.39
N ALA A 46 -5.20 11.01 -1.24
CA ALA A 46 -5.79 12.35 -1.13
C ALA A 46 -6.59 12.44 0.17
N PRO A 47 -6.59 13.58 0.90
CA PRO A 47 -7.26 13.69 2.19
C PRO A 47 -8.73 13.26 2.17
N ALA A 48 -9.48 13.59 1.12
CA ALA A 48 -10.86 13.15 0.96
C ALA A 48 -10.99 11.61 0.83
N ARG A 49 -10.06 10.95 0.12
CA ARG A 49 -10.05 9.49 -0.01
C ARG A 49 -9.60 8.81 1.28
N GLN A 50 -8.64 9.39 1.99
CA GLN A 50 -8.22 8.91 3.31
C GLN A 50 -9.40 8.94 4.29
N ARG A 51 -10.12 10.06 4.37
CA ARG A 51 -11.33 10.18 5.22
C ARG A 51 -12.41 9.17 4.84
N ARG A 52 -12.69 9.01 3.53
CA ARG A 52 -13.70 8.05 3.06
C ARG A 52 -13.35 6.59 3.34
N ARG A 53 -12.06 6.24 3.26
CA ARG A 53 -11.60 4.85 3.42
C ARG A 53 -11.20 4.52 4.86
N GLY A 54 -10.82 5.51 5.66
CA GLY A 54 -10.33 5.35 7.04
C GLY A 54 -8.89 4.86 7.15
N PHE A 55 -8.24 4.48 6.05
CA PHE A 55 -6.86 3.97 6.02
C PHE A 55 -6.22 4.12 4.62
N ASN A 56 -4.89 4.05 4.56
CA ASN A 56 -4.12 4.01 3.32
C ASN A 56 -3.67 2.57 3.02
N GLN A 57 -4.14 1.98 1.92
CA GLN A 57 -3.77 0.61 1.53
C GLN A 57 -2.26 0.43 1.38
N ALA A 58 -1.54 1.42 0.85
CA ALA A 58 -0.10 1.30 0.62
C ALA A 58 0.66 1.24 1.95
N GLU A 59 0.20 1.98 2.96
CA GLU A 59 0.77 1.98 4.31
C GLU A 59 0.50 0.65 5.03
N GLU A 60 -0.73 0.14 4.92
CA GLU A 60 -1.10 -1.17 5.46
C GLU A 60 -0.27 -2.29 4.81
N LEU A 61 -0.07 -2.25 3.49
CA LEU A 61 0.79 -3.20 2.77
C LEU A 61 2.25 -3.13 3.21
N ALA A 62 2.75 -1.92 3.48
CA ALA A 62 4.11 -1.70 3.96
C ALA A 62 4.32 -2.17 5.41
N SER A 63 3.25 -2.27 6.21
CA SER A 63 3.34 -2.55 7.66
C SER A 63 3.98 -3.88 8.03
N LEU A 64 3.99 -4.87 7.13
CA LEU A 64 4.60 -6.20 7.36
C LEU A 64 5.95 -6.39 6.65
N LEU A 65 6.46 -5.35 5.98
CA LEU A 65 7.77 -5.44 5.34
C LEU A 65 8.89 -5.41 6.38
N PRO A 66 9.98 -6.15 6.18
CA PRO A 66 11.10 -6.20 7.11
C PRO A 66 12.05 -4.99 6.93
N VAL A 67 11.49 -3.78 6.91
CA VAL A 67 12.21 -2.51 6.68
C VAL A 67 11.40 -1.37 7.31
N GLU A 68 12.06 -0.26 7.65
CA GLU A 68 11.39 0.90 8.25
C GLU A 68 10.23 1.39 7.38
N ASN A 69 9.09 1.64 8.01
CA ASN A 69 7.92 2.19 7.32
C ASN A 69 7.96 3.73 7.38
N GLY A 70 8.34 4.36 6.27
CA GLY A 70 8.43 5.81 6.12
C GLY A 70 7.07 6.51 5.93
N ALA A 71 6.00 6.01 6.56
CA ALA A 71 4.70 6.64 6.51
C ALA A 71 4.78 8.08 7.05
N GLY A 72 4.12 9.03 6.36
CA GLY A 72 4.16 10.45 6.72
C GLY A 72 5.32 11.25 6.13
N LEU A 73 6.33 10.61 5.52
CA LEU A 73 7.43 11.33 4.84
C LEU A 73 6.98 12.03 3.55
N LEU A 74 5.84 11.62 2.97
CA LEU A 74 5.28 12.22 1.77
C LEU A 74 3.93 12.85 2.03
N ALA A 75 3.71 14.03 1.44
CA ALA A 75 2.41 14.68 1.36
C ALA A 75 1.90 14.70 -0.08
N ARG A 76 0.61 14.44 -0.27
CA ARG A 76 -0.01 14.57 -1.59
C ARG A 76 -0.33 16.03 -1.87
N VAL A 77 0.44 16.65 -2.75
CA VAL A 77 0.24 18.07 -3.17
C VAL A 77 -0.67 18.24 -4.39
N ARG A 78 -0.81 17.21 -5.24
CA ARG A 78 -1.66 17.24 -6.44
C ARG A 78 -2.66 16.08 -6.45
N ASN A 79 -3.92 16.41 -6.69
CA ASN A 79 -4.96 15.43 -6.94
C ASN A 79 -4.91 14.98 -8.41
N THR A 80 -4.52 13.73 -8.63
CA THR A 80 -4.62 13.09 -9.95
C THR A 80 -5.90 12.27 -10.03
N LYS A 81 -6.49 12.21 -11.24
CA LYS A 81 -7.61 11.30 -11.54
C LYS A 81 -7.15 9.86 -11.30
N SER A 82 -8.08 9.01 -10.89
CA SER A 82 -7.80 7.58 -10.71
C SER A 82 -7.33 6.99 -12.03
N GLN A 83 -6.18 6.32 -12.04
CA GLN A 83 -5.70 5.56 -13.19
C GLN A 83 -6.37 4.19 -13.32
N SER A 84 -7.38 3.89 -12.49
CA SER A 84 -8.14 2.64 -12.56
C SER A 84 -8.96 2.46 -13.84
N SER A 85 -9.07 3.50 -14.68
CA SER A 85 -9.73 3.45 -15.99
C SER A 85 -8.74 3.27 -17.15
N LEU A 86 -7.43 3.08 -16.89
CA LEU A 86 -6.41 2.79 -17.90
C LEU A 86 -6.28 1.28 -18.16
N GLY A 87 -7.40 0.57 -18.21
CA GLY A 87 -7.49 -0.86 -18.47
C GLY A 87 -8.70 -1.18 -19.33
#